data_AF-A0AAP0MDJ5-F1
#
_entry.id   AF-A0AAP0MDJ5-F1
#
_cell.length_a   1.000
_cell.length_b   1.000
_cell.length_c   1.000
_cell.angle_alpha   90.00
_cell.angle_beta   90.00
_cell.angle_gamma   90.00
#
_symmetry.space_group_name_H-M   'P 1'
#
loop_
_entity.id
_entity.type
_entity.pdbx_description
1 polymer ?
#
loop_
_entity_poly.entity_id
_entity_poly.type
_entity_poly.pdbx_seq_one_letter_code
_entity_poly.pdbx_strand_id
1 'polypeptide(L)'
;MLDKRVEKGPECGAFCVTAFIDGEDVVVSNLGNCKGVLCRDGVAETLAPPHNVYNLDERKRIVDKDWMIAEPDTNVLKFTSDMEVLVLATDTFWDWARNFCLISNSLR
;
A
#
# COMPACT_ATOMS: atom_id res chain seq x y z
N MET A 1 37.19 -4.71 21.74
CA MET A 1 36.12 -5.51 21.10
C MET A 1 34.92 -5.49 22.02
N LEU A 2 33.93 -4.64 21.73
CA LEU A 2 32.67 -4.61 22.48
C LEU A 2 31.69 -5.50 21.73
N ASP A 3 31.40 -6.65 22.31
CA ASP A 3 30.39 -7.60 21.86
C ASP A 3 29.01 -7.04 22.21
N LYS A 4 28.51 -6.11 21.38
CA LYS A 4 27.11 -5.71 21.42
C LYS A 4 26.32 -6.86 20.81
N ARG A 5 25.86 -7.79 21.65
CA ARG A 5 24.76 -8.68 21.29
C ARG A 5 23.57 -7.81 20.91
N VAL A 6 23.37 -7.62 19.61
CA VAL A 6 22.09 -7.19 19.06
C VAL A 6 21.11 -8.27 19.48
N GLU A 7 20.20 -7.97 20.40
CA GLU A 7 19.05 -8.84 20.64
C GLU A 7 18.38 -9.05 19.28
N LYS A 8 18.43 -10.29 18.78
CA LYS A 8 17.77 -10.64 17.53
C LYS A 8 16.28 -10.39 17.73
N GLY A 9 15.77 -9.33 17.09
CA GLY A 9 14.33 -9.11 16.95
C GLY A 9 13.67 -10.27 16.19
N PRO A 10 12.33 -10.28 16.09
CA PRO A 10 11.61 -11.31 15.35
C PRO A 10 12.17 -11.47 13.93
N GLU A 11 12.40 -12.73 13.52
CA GLU A 11 12.99 -13.07 12.21
C GLU A 11 11.96 -13.02 11.06
N CYS A 12 10.69 -12.69 11.35
CA CYS A 12 9.62 -12.56 10.37
C CYS A 12 8.93 -11.20 10.45
N GLY A 13 8.34 -10.79 9.33
CA GLY A 13 7.52 -9.59 9.20
C GLY A 13 6.33 -9.84 8.30
N ALA A 14 5.33 -8.97 8.36
CA ALA A 14 4.17 -8.98 7.50
C ALA A 14 3.97 -7.61 6.88
N PHE A 15 3.49 -7.59 5.64
CA PHE A 15 3.00 -6.37 5.01
C PHE A 15 1.50 -6.24 5.24
N CYS A 16 0.99 -5.01 5.23
CA CYS A 16 -0.40 -4.74 5.48
C CYS A 16 -0.88 -3.59 4.60
N VAL A 17 -2.04 -3.76 3.99
CA VAL A 17 -2.82 -2.67 3.44
C VAL A 17 -4.20 -2.73 4.08
N THR A 18 -4.68 -1.60 4.59
CA THR A 18 -5.95 -1.50 5.30
C THR A 18 -6.77 -0.35 4.73
N ALA A 19 -8.09 -0.53 4.69
CA ALA A 19 -9.04 0.55 4.48
C ALA A 19 -9.99 0.67 5.66
N PHE A 20 -10.25 1.89 6.09
CA PHE A 20 -11.27 2.25 7.06
C PHE A 20 -12.27 3.20 6.39
N ILE A 21 -13.55 2.90 6.54
CA ILE A 21 -14.64 3.66 5.90
C ILE A 21 -15.59 4.10 7.00
N ASP A 22 -15.76 5.42 7.14
CA ASP A 22 -16.69 6.03 8.09
C ASP A 22 -17.42 7.20 7.41
N GLY A 23 -18.73 7.03 7.17
CA GLY A 23 -19.52 7.99 6.41
C GLY A 23 -18.93 8.26 5.02
N GLU A 24 -18.50 9.50 4.80
CA GLU A 24 -17.83 9.92 3.57
C GLU A 24 -16.31 9.87 3.65
N ASP A 25 -15.71 9.44 4.76
CA ASP A 25 -14.26 9.36 4.88
C ASP A 25 -13.77 7.94 4.56
N VAL A 26 -12.83 7.86 3.62
CA VAL A 26 -12.11 6.64 3.25
C VAL A 26 -10.64 6.84 3.58
N VAL A 27 -10.14 6.05 4.52
CA VAL A 27 -8.74 6.07 4.95
C VAL A 27 -8.07 4.81 4.46
N VAL A 28 -7.02 4.92 3.64
CA VAL A 28 -6.22 3.80 3.16
C VAL A 28 -4.82 3.92 3.73
N SER A 29 -4.37 2.89 4.44
CA SER A 29 -3.06 2.84 5.09
C SER A 29 -2.28 1.63 4.57
N ASN A 30 -1.06 1.86 4.07
CA ASN A 30 -0.20 0.81 3.53
C ASN A 30 1.14 0.75 4.25
N LEU A 31 1.59 -0.48 4.53
CA LEU A 31 2.88 -0.78 5.10
C LEU A 31 3.50 -1.94 4.33
N GLY A 32 4.47 -1.63 3.46
CA GLY A 32 5.20 -2.61 2.67
C GLY A 32 4.80 -2.63 1.20
N ASN A 33 4.93 -3.79 0.56
CA ASN A 33 4.80 -3.92 -0.90
C ASN A 33 3.36 -4.19 -1.39
N CYS A 34 2.37 -4.15 -0.50
CA CYS A 34 0.97 -4.22 -0.89
C CYS A 34 0.56 -2.93 -1.62
N LYS A 35 -0.62 -2.97 -2.26
CA LYS A 35 -1.14 -1.83 -3.00
C LYS A 35 -2.66 -1.75 -2.88
N GLY A 36 -3.15 -0.53 -2.70
CA GLY A 36 -4.56 -0.17 -2.79
C GLY A 36 -4.83 0.58 -4.09
N VAL A 37 -5.83 0.15 -4.85
CA VAL A 37 -6.27 0.80 -6.10
C VAL A 37 -7.74 1.15 -6.00
N LEU A 38 -8.06 2.41 -6.29
CA LEU A 38 -9.42 2.91 -6.44
C LEU A 38 -9.78 2.97 -7.92
N CYS A 39 -10.96 2.44 -8.25
CA CYS A 39 -11.57 2.62 -9.56
C CYS A 39 -12.58 3.76 -9.51
N ARG A 40 -12.42 4.74 -10.39
CA ARG A 40 -13.31 5.88 -10.54
C ARG A 40 -13.51 6.19 -12.02
N ASP A 41 -14.76 6.27 -12.48
CA ASP A 41 -15.10 6.51 -13.89
C ASP A 41 -14.34 5.59 -14.88
N GLY A 42 -14.13 4.33 -14.49
CA GLY A 42 -13.37 3.37 -15.28
C GLY A 42 -11.85 3.54 -15.27
N VAL A 43 -11.31 4.48 -14.49
CA VAL A 43 -9.87 4.73 -14.33
C VAL A 43 -9.38 4.16 -13.01
N ALA A 44 -8.26 3.42 -13.06
CA ALA A 44 -7.58 2.89 -11.89
C ALA A 44 -6.54 3.88 -11.34
N GLU A 45 -6.74 4.33 -10.11
CA GLU A 45 -5.83 5.22 -9.39
C GLU A 45 -5.16 4.48 -8.22
N THR A 46 -3.86 4.65 -8.03
CA THR A 46 -3.12 4.04 -6.91
C THR A 46 -3.22 4.94 -5.69
N LEU A 47 -3.92 4.48 -4.64
CA LEU A 47 -4.13 5.26 -3.43
C LEU A 47 -3.00 5.16 -2.42
N ALA A 48 -2.33 4.01 -2.37
CA ALA A 48 -1.17 3.81 -1.53
C ALA A 48 -0.12 3.07 -2.34
N PRO A 49 0.95 3.77 -2.78
CA PRO A 49 1.98 3.14 -3.59
C PRO A 49 2.72 2.07 -2.76
N PRO A 50 3.18 0.99 -3.40
CA PRO A 50 3.99 0.00 -2.71
C PRO A 50 5.33 0.61 -2.29
N HIS A 51 5.76 0.32 -1.07
CA HIS A 51 7.08 0.66 -0.59
C HIS A 51 8.09 -0.23 -1.33
N ASN A 52 8.94 0.38 -2.15
CA ASN A 52 9.96 -0.35 -2.89
C ASN A 52 11.33 0.32 -2.69
N VAL A 53 12.39 -0.49 -2.67
CA VAL A 53 13.77 -0.02 -2.49
C VAL A 53 14.30 0.78 -3.70
N TYR A 54 13.56 0.79 -4.80
CA TYR A 54 13.88 1.55 -6.01
C TYR A 54 13.34 3.00 -5.94
N ASN A 55 12.39 3.27 -5.05
CA ASN A 55 11.89 4.59 -4.74
C ASN A 55 12.95 5.28 -3.88
N LEU A 56 13.52 6.37 -4.40
CA LEU A 56 14.61 7.09 -3.74
C LEU A 56 14.18 7.63 -2.37
N ASP A 57 12.91 8.01 -2.22
CA ASP A 57 12.38 8.49 -0.95
C ASP A 57 12.30 7.37 0.09
N GLU A 58 11.82 6.18 -0.31
CA GLU A 58 11.76 5.02 0.60
C GLU A 58 13.16 4.47 0.91
N ARG A 59 14.05 4.46 -0.10
CA ARG A 59 15.46 4.10 0.10
C ARG A 59 16.12 5.04 1.10
N LYS A 60 15.87 6.35 1.01
CA LYS A 60 16.37 7.33 1.97
C LYS A 60 15.78 7.09 3.35
N ARG A 61 14.47 6.83 3.45
CA ARG A 61 13.78 6.52 4.71
C ARG A 61 14.41 5.31 5.44
N ILE A 62 14.72 4.24 4.69
CA ILE A 62 15.36 3.03 5.23
C ILE A 62 16.80 3.30 5.67
N VAL A 63 17.58 4.03 4.86
CA VAL A 63 18.99 4.35 5.16
C VAL A 63 19.10 5.28 6.38
N ASP A 64 18.22 6.28 6.49
CA ASP A 64 18.27 7.25 7.60
C ASP A 64 17.90 6.62 8.96
N LYS A 65 17.11 5.53 8.98
CA LYS A 65 16.70 4.87 10.23
C LYS A 65 17.53 3.63 10.59
N ASP A 66 18.45 3.13 9.76
CA ASP A 66 19.25 1.90 9.98
C ASP A 66 18.43 0.58 10.12
N TRP A 67 17.09 0.60 10.07
CA TRP A 67 16.21 -0.57 10.19
C TRP A 67 14.85 -0.39 9.48
N MET A 68 14.10 -1.50 9.28
CA MET A 68 12.77 -1.48 8.63
C MET A 68 11.72 -0.77 9.49
N ILE A 69 11.05 0.23 8.93
CA ILE A 69 10.12 1.09 9.67
C ILE A 69 8.69 0.56 9.52
N ALA A 70 8.00 0.37 10.65
CA ALA A 70 6.60 -0.06 10.70
C ALA A 70 5.58 1.10 10.61
N GLU A 71 6.03 2.31 10.22
CA GLU A 71 5.18 3.49 10.02
C GLU A 71 4.53 3.40 8.63
N PRO A 72 3.19 3.31 8.55
CA PRO A 72 2.49 3.19 7.28
C PRO A 72 2.31 4.54 6.59
N ASP A 73 2.25 4.50 5.26
CA ASP A 73 1.78 5.63 4.46
C ASP A 73 0.25 5.64 4.45
N THR A 74 -0.35 6.74 4.90
CA THR A 74 -1.80 6.89 5.05
C THR A 74 -2.34 7.97 4.13
N ASN A 75 -3.37 7.62 3.35
CA ASN A 75 -4.11 8.53 2.49
C ASN A 75 -5.56 8.61 2.93
N VAL A 76 -6.08 9.84 3.04
CA VAL A 76 -7.47 10.12 3.42
C VAL A 76 -8.17 10.74 2.22
N LEU A 77 -9.30 10.18 1.84
CA LEU A 77 -10.09 10.59 0.68
C LEU A 77 -11.54 10.75 1.11
N LYS A 78 -12.25 11.66 0.43
CA LYS A 78 -13.71 11.74 0.54
C LYS A 78 -14.35 10.77 -0.44
N PHE A 79 -15.27 9.95 0.05
CA PHE A 79 -16.14 9.11 -0.75
C PHE A 79 -16.95 9.99 -1.69
N THR A 80 -16.81 9.73 -2.98
CA THR A 80 -17.52 10.46 -4.03
C THR A 80 -18.32 9.47 -4.87
N SER A 81 -19.42 9.91 -5.48
CA SER A 81 -20.37 9.03 -6.18
C SER A 81 -19.79 8.33 -7.42
N ASP A 82 -18.66 8.81 -7.93
CA ASP A 82 -17.90 8.26 -9.04
C ASP A 82 -16.93 7.15 -8.60
N MET A 83 -16.73 6.92 -7.29
CA MET A 83 -15.96 5.79 -6.78
C MET A 83 -16.75 4.49 -6.93
N GLU A 84 -16.20 3.54 -7.69
CA GLU A 84 -16.90 2.30 -8.01
C GLU A 84 -16.41 1.12 -7.17
N VAL A 85 -15.09 0.96 -7.06
CA VAL A 85 -14.46 -0.20 -6.42
C VAL A 85 -13.14 0.21 -5.79
N LEU A 86 -12.92 -0.17 -4.53
CA LEU A 86 -11.61 -0.15 -3.88
C LEU A 86 -11.08 -1.58 -3.77
N VAL A 87 -9.92 -1.84 -4.38
CA VAL A 87 -9.24 -3.13 -4.33
C VAL A 87 -7.98 -3.01 -3.50
N LEU A 88 -7.87 -3.84 -2.47
CA LEU A 88 -6.67 -4.01 -1.66
C LEU A 88 -6.10 -5.39 -1.92
N ALA A 89 -4.85 -5.47 -2.36
CA ALA A 89 -4.21 -6.77 -2.62
C ALA A 89 -2.69 -6.72 -2.44
N THR A 90 -2.09 -7.90 -2.26
CA THR A 90 -0.65 -8.12 -2.23
C THR A 90 -0.04 -7.96 -3.63
N ASP A 91 1.27 -7.71 -3.69
CA ASP A 91 2.07 -7.57 -4.92
C ASP A 91 1.75 -8.62 -6.00
N THR A 92 1.65 -9.89 -5.61
CA THR A 92 1.37 -11.03 -6.48
C THR A 92 0.10 -10.88 -7.32
N PHE A 93 -0.90 -10.16 -6.81
CA PHE A 93 -2.13 -9.90 -7.56
C PHE A 93 -1.91 -8.85 -8.66
N TRP A 94 -1.15 -7.80 -8.37
CA TRP A 94 -0.99 -6.64 -9.25
C TRP A 94 -0.09 -6.90 -10.45
N ASP A 95 0.81 -7.89 -10.36
CA ASP A 95 1.59 -8.35 -11.50
C ASP A 95 0.71 -8.92 -12.62
N TRP A 96 -0.41 -9.55 -12.26
CA TRP A 96 -1.36 -10.14 -13.19
C TRP A 96 -2.50 -9.17 -13.55
N ALA A 97 -3.04 -8.45 -12.56
CA ALA A 97 -4.22 -7.62 -12.69
C ALA A 97 -3.94 -6.14 -13.06
N ARG A 98 -2.93 -5.87 -13.92
CA ARG A 98 -2.51 -4.49 -14.28
C ARG A 98 -3.63 -3.61 -14.83
N ASN A 99 -4.70 -4.23 -15.33
CA ASN A 99 -5.83 -3.58 -15.99
C ASN A 99 -7.17 -3.85 -15.29
N PHE A 100 -7.19 -4.02 -13.96
CA PHE A 100 -8.40 -4.44 -13.22
C PHE A 100 -9.66 -3.58 -13.54
N CYS A 101 -9.55 -2.25 -13.61
CA CYS A 101 -10.70 -1.39 -13.99
C CYS A 101 -11.19 -1.60 -15.43
N LEU A 102 -10.31 -1.97 -16.37
CA LEU A 102 -10.73 -2.32 -17.73
C LEU A 102 -11.52 -3.63 -17.73
N ILE A 103 -11.15 -4.57 -16.86
CA ILE A 103 -11.86 -5.84 -16.69
C ILE A 103 -13.23 -5.61 -16.03
N SER A 104 -13.32 -4.76 -15.00
CA SER A 104 -14.60 -4.46 -14.35
C SER A 104 -15.59 -3.76 -15.28
N ASN A 105 -15.13 -2.87 -16.15
CA ASN A 105 -15.98 -2.24 -17.17
C ASN A 105 -16.44 -3.21 -18.27
N SER A 106 -15.67 -4.25 -18.58
CA SER A 106 -16.06 -5.28 -19.56
C SER A 106 -17.06 -6.30 -19.00
N LEU A 107 -17.32 -6.29 -17.68
CA LEU A 107 -18.25 -7.20 -16.99
C LEU A 107 -19.59 -6.52 -16.63
N ARG A 108 -19.77 -5.24 -16.98
CA ARG A 108 -21.06 -4.54 -16.96
C ARG A 108 -21.71 -4.63 -18.34
#